data_AF-A0AAI9HV75-F1
#
_entry.id   AF-A0AAI9HV75-F1
#
_cell.length_a   1.000
_cell.length_b   1.000
_cell.length_c   1.000
_cell.angle_alpha   90.00
_cell.angle_beta   90.00
_cell.angle_gamma   90.00
#
_symmetry.space_group_name_H-M   'P 1'
#
loop_
_entity.id
_entity.type
_entity.pdbx_description
1 polymer ?
#
loop_
_entity_poly.entity_id
_entity_poly.type
_entity_poly.pdbx_seq_one_letter_code
_entity_poly.pdbx_strand_id
1 'polypeptide(L)'
;MTFTLKTTACALAVSAMLFPALANAWEKDKTYDITILHTNDHHGHFWQNDHGEYGLSAQKTLVDGIRKEVEEKGGSLLLLSGGDINTGVPESDLQNAEPDFKGMNLVGYDAMALGNHEFDNPLETLRIQEKWATFPFLSANIYKKSTGERLFKPYAVFDKQGVKIAVIGLTTDDTAKIGNPGNFPDTEFRVPAEEAKKVVEALRETEKPDIIIAATHMGHYDDSNHGSNAPGDVEMARSLPAGYLDMIVGGHSQDPVCMQPENKNYKVADYVPGTPCAPDNQNGTWIVQAHEWGKYVGRADFQFRNGEFTLKHYQLIPVNLKKKVTKEDGTSERVYYTSEISESPEMLKLLTPYQEKGDEQLNIKVGSVDRKLEGDRSKVRFVQTSMGHLLLAAQKERANADFAIMSGGGVRDSIEPGDITYKHVLKVQPFANELVYVDFKGSEVLPYLTAVANMKTDSGAYAQFYNVGLTLNKDGSVSDVTIDGKPLDPAKTYRMATLNFNAIGGDGYPKIDTHPGYVNTGFVDAEVLKGYIEAHSPLKAADYEPKGEIIYKNK
;
A
#
# COMPACT_ATOMS: atom_id res chain seq x y z
N MET A 1 -12.69 -75.22 39.84
CA MET A 1 -11.86 -74.26 40.61
C MET A 1 -10.59 -74.01 39.83
N THR A 2 -10.55 -72.89 39.11
CA THR A 2 -9.45 -72.46 38.25
C THR A 2 -8.62 -71.41 39.01
N PHE A 3 -7.34 -71.70 39.23
CA PHE A 3 -6.39 -70.75 39.82
C PHE A 3 -5.86 -69.79 38.73
N THR A 4 -6.01 -68.49 38.95
CA THR A 4 -5.44 -67.43 38.10
C THR A 4 -4.24 -66.82 38.83
N LEU A 5 -3.03 -66.95 38.26
CA LEU A 5 -1.85 -66.19 38.69
C LEU A 5 -2.01 -64.72 38.26
N LYS A 6 -1.91 -63.79 39.21
CA LYS A 6 -1.69 -62.36 38.93
C LYS A 6 -0.19 -62.09 38.99
N THR A 7 0.40 -61.73 37.85
CA THR A 7 1.72 -61.12 37.73
C THR A 7 1.64 -59.64 38.08
N THR A 8 2.46 -59.19 39.04
CA THR A 8 2.60 -57.79 39.42
C THR A 8 3.74 -57.18 38.59
N ALA A 9 3.42 -56.31 37.64
CA ALA A 9 4.40 -55.53 36.89
C ALA A 9 4.78 -54.28 37.69
N CYS A 10 6.05 -54.17 38.08
CA CYS A 10 6.64 -52.97 38.66
C CYS A 10 6.88 -51.95 37.53
N ALA A 11 6.15 -50.83 37.55
CA ALA A 11 6.38 -49.72 36.64
C ALA A 11 7.53 -48.83 37.19
N LEU A 12 8.68 -48.81 36.50
CA LEU A 12 9.71 -47.80 36.71
C LEU A 12 9.19 -46.46 36.15
N ALA A 13 8.92 -45.51 37.04
CA ALA A 13 8.69 -44.12 36.66
C ALA A 13 10.03 -43.46 36.27
N VAL A 14 10.29 -43.36 34.97
CA VAL A 14 11.37 -42.52 34.44
C VAL A 14 10.90 -41.07 34.52
N SER A 15 11.40 -40.33 35.50
CA SER A 15 11.22 -38.88 35.57
C SER A 15 12.11 -38.23 34.51
N ALA A 16 11.54 -37.87 33.37
CA ALA A 16 12.21 -37.04 32.37
C ALA A 16 12.28 -35.61 32.91
N MET A 17 13.45 -35.21 33.43
CA MET A 17 13.75 -33.79 33.68
C MET A 17 13.79 -33.07 32.33
N LEU A 18 12.73 -32.33 32.03
CA LEU A 18 12.71 -31.32 30.96
C LEU A 18 13.68 -30.20 31.35
N PHE A 19 14.93 -30.30 30.92
CA PHE A 19 15.80 -29.12 30.86
C PHE A 19 15.19 -28.14 29.85
N PRO A 20 15.00 -26.86 30.19
CA PRO A 20 14.70 -25.86 29.18
C PRO A 20 15.85 -25.88 28.19
N ALA A 21 15.54 -26.03 26.91
CA ALA A 21 16.54 -25.85 25.85
C ALA A 21 17.08 -24.42 26.00
N LEU A 22 18.28 -24.31 26.57
CA LEU A 22 19.04 -23.07 26.51
C LEU A 22 19.21 -22.77 25.02
N ALA A 23 18.57 -21.70 24.53
CA ALA A 23 18.87 -21.18 23.21
C ALA A 23 20.38 -20.91 23.17
N ASN A 24 21.10 -21.69 22.38
CA ASN A 24 22.54 -21.54 22.24
C ASN A 24 22.79 -20.25 21.48
N ALA A 25 23.51 -19.30 22.09
CA ALA A 25 23.99 -18.11 21.40
C ALA A 25 24.84 -18.50 20.18
N TRP A 26 24.94 -17.59 19.21
CA TRP A 26 25.83 -17.78 18.07
C TRP A 26 27.30 -17.95 18.50
N GLU A 27 28.05 -18.71 17.72
CA GLU A 27 29.43 -19.11 17.99
C GLU A 27 30.39 -18.05 17.47
N LYS A 28 31.34 -17.64 18.32
CA LYS A 28 32.40 -16.72 17.93
C LYS A 28 33.17 -17.24 16.71
N ASP A 29 33.48 -16.34 15.78
CA ASP A 29 34.23 -16.55 14.55
C ASP A 29 33.56 -17.41 13.48
N LYS A 30 32.35 -17.96 13.76
CA LYS A 30 31.49 -18.63 12.79
C LYS A 30 30.75 -17.60 11.93
N THR A 31 30.65 -17.87 10.64
CA THR A 31 29.86 -17.09 9.69
C THR A 31 28.47 -17.72 9.54
N TYR A 32 27.45 -16.90 9.56
CA TYR A 32 26.06 -17.28 9.37
C TYR A 32 25.50 -16.60 8.13
N ASP A 33 25.03 -17.38 7.16
CA ASP A 33 24.35 -16.85 5.99
C ASP A 33 22.86 -16.65 6.32
N ILE A 34 22.38 -15.41 6.18
CA ILE A 34 21.00 -15.02 6.52
C ILE A 34 20.40 -14.29 5.32
N THR A 35 19.31 -14.84 4.78
CA THR A 35 18.55 -14.24 3.69
C THR A 35 17.30 -13.56 4.25
N ILE A 36 17.13 -12.29 3.91
CA ILE A 36 15.90 -11.53 4.17
C ILE A 36 15.15 -11.42 2.85
N LEU A 37 14.00 -12.09 2.78
CA LEU A 37 13.03 -11.89 1.71
C LEU A 37 12.04 -10.80 2.13
N HIS A 38 11.58 -10.01 1.17
CA HIS A 38 10.57 -8.99 1.46
C HIS A 38 9.65 -8.68 0.29
N THR A 39 8.46 -8.21 0.65
CA THR A 39 7.44 -7.62 -0.22
C THR A 39 6.78 -6.45 0.50
N ASN A 40 6.02 -5.62 -0.22
CA ASN A 40 5.26 -4.51 0.35
C ASN A 40 4.11 -4.15 -0.62
N ASP A 41 3.12 -3.41 -0.11
CA ASP A 41 2.05 -2.79 -0.90
C ASP A 41 1.35 -3.82 -1.79
N HIS A 42 0.94 -4.94 -1.19
CA HIS A 42 0.30 -6.06 -1.88
C HIS A 42 -1.08 -5.70 -2.44
N HIS A 43 -1.83 -4.84 -1.75
CA HIS A 43 -3.08 -4.24 -2.24
C HIS A 43 -4.07 -5.24 -2.86
N GLY A 44 -4.34 -6.36 -2.19
CA GLY A 44 -5.35 -7.33 -2.62
C GLY A 44 -4.96 -8.25 -3.77
N HIS A 45 -3.70 -8.24 -4.24
CA HIS A 45 -3.25 -9.00 -5.41
C HIS A 45 -2.96 -10.49 -5.10
N PHE A 46 -3.85 -11.16 -4.36
CA PHE A 46 -3.70 -12.59 -4.07
C PHE A 46 -3.69 -13.45 -5.35
N TRP A 47 -4.39 -13.00 -6.39
CA TRP A 47 -4.52 -13.67 -7.69
C TRP A 47 -3.63 -13.03 -8.76
N GLN A 48 -3.29 -13.79 -9.80
CA GLN A 48 -2.59 -13.26 -10.97
C GLN A 48 -3.50 -12.31 -11.77
N ASN A 49 -2.92 -11.36 -12.52
CA ASN A 49 -3.71 -10.52 -13.41
C ASN A 49 -4.15 -11.24 -14.69
N ASP A 50 -4.88 -10.50 -15.54
CA ASP A 50 -5.35 -10.96 -16.85
C ASP A 50 -4.23 -11.29 -17.85
N HIS A 51 -2.96 -11.04 -17.48
CA HIS A 51 -1.78 -11.39 -18.25
C HIS A 51 -0.98 -12.53 -17.63
N GLY A 52 -1.43 -13.12 -16.53
CA GLY A 52 -0.72 -14.18 -15.80
C GLY A 52 0.58 -13.70 -15.16
N GLU A 53 0.61 -12.46 -14.69
CA GLU A 53 1.71 -11.88 -13.91
C GLU A 53 1.39 -11.97 -12.42
N TYR A 54 2.44 -12.02 -11.57
CA TYR A 54 2.36 -12.03 -10.10
C TYR A 54 1.38 -13.07 -9.50
N GLY A 55 0.71 -12.73 -8.40
CA GLY A 55 -0.16 -13.61 -7.63
C GLY A 55 0.58 -14.45 -6.58
N LEU A 56 -0.09 -14.71 -5.45
CA LEU A 56 0.50 -15.46 -4.32
C LEU A 56 0.84 -16.92 -4.71
N SER A 57 0.21 -17.45 -5.75
CA SER A 57 0.48 -18.80 -6.24
C SER A 57 1.88 -18.96 -6.85
N ALA A 58 2.29 -18.04 -7.73
CA ALA A 58 3.65 -18.02 -8.25
C ALA A 58 4.65 -17.58 -7.16
N GLN A 59 4.26 -16.61 -6.32
CA GLN A 59 5.10 -16.17 -5.18
C GLN A 59 5.43 -17.34 -4.23
N LYS A 60 4.46 -18.20 -3.92
CA LYS A 60 4.65 -19.39 -3.08
C LYS A 60 5.72 -20.31 -3.65
N THR A 61 5.62 -20.67 -4.93
CA THR A 61 6.62 -21.52 -5.60
C THR A 61 8.02 -20.89 -5.57
N LEU A 62 8.11 -19.58 -5.82
CA LEU A 62 9.37 -18.85 -5.76
C LEU A 62 9.98 -18.90 -4.35
N VAL A 63 9.20 -18.54 -3.32
CA VAL A 63 9.67 -18.50 -1.93
C VAL A 63 10.06 -19.88 -1.44
N ASP A 64 9.32 -20.93 -1.79
CA ASP A 64 9.67 -22.32 -1.42
C ASP A 64 10.98 -22.77 -2.07
N GLY A 65 11.20 -22.40 -3.33
CA GLY A 65 12.46 -22.65 -4.02
C GLY A 65 13.64 -21.99 -3.33
N ILE A 66 13.50 -20.72 -2.94
CA ILE A 66 14.55 -19.97 -2.22
C ILE A 66 14.76 -20.55 -0.82
N ARG A 67 13.68 -20.87 -0.09
CA ARG A 67 13.77 -21.44 1.25
C ARG A 67 14.56 -22.75 1.22
N LYS A 68 14.26 -23.63 0.26
CA LYS A 68 15.00 -24.87 0.03
C LYS A 68 16.48 -24.61 -0.32
N GLU A 69 16.74 -23.67 -1.24
CA GLU A 69 18.12 -23.30 -1.63
C GLU A 69 18.94 -22.81 -0.42
N VAL A 70 18.35 -21.97 0.43
CA VAL A 70 19.00 -21.42 1.63
C VAL A 70 19.24 -22.52 2.66
N GLU A 71 18.26 -23.38 2.91
CA GLU A 71 18.38 -24.52 3.82
C GLU A 71 19.47 -25.52 3.38
N GLU A 72 19.55 -25.84 2.08
CA GLU A 72 20.58 -26.73 1.52
C GLU A 72 22.01 -26.17 1.68
N LYS A 73 22.15 -24.84 1.75
CA LYS A 73 23.42 -24.15 2.03
C LYS A 73 23.70 -23.98 3.53
N GLY A 74 22.79 -24.42 4.41
CA GLY A 74 22.90 -24.23 5.86
C GLY A 74 22.62 -22.80 6.34
N GLY A 75 22.00 -21.98 5.49
CA GLY A 75 21.61 -20.62 5.82
C GLY A 75 20.28 -20.54 6.59
N SER A 76 19.83 -19.32 6.86
CA SER A 76 18.53 -19.06 7.48
C SER A 76 17.77 -17.99 6.71
N LEU A 77 16.43 -18.07 6.75
CA LEU A 77 15.56 -17.17 6.01
C LEU A 77 14.54 -16.49 6.95
N LEU A 78 14.30 -15.20 6.71
CA LEU A 78 13.13 -14.46 7.18
C LEU A 78 12.40 -13.87 5.97
N LEU A 79 11.07 -13.91 5.97
CA LEU A 79 10.21 -13.25 4.99
C LEU A 79 9.37 -12.18 5.68
N LEU A 80 9.56 -10.92 5.28
CA LEU A 80 8.94 -9.76 5.90
C LEU A 80 8.01 -9.04 4.90
N SER A 81 6.95 -8.41 5.41
CA SER A 81 6.11 -7.50 4.62
C SER A 81 6.20 -6.06 5.14
N GLY A 82 6.34 -5.10 4.22
CA GLY A 82 6.23 -3.67 4.49
C GLY A 82 4.80 -3.16 4.68
N GLY A 83 3.79 -4.04 4.68
CA GLY A 83 2.39 -3.67 4.91
C GLY A 83 1.59 -3.35 3.65
N ASP A 84 0.42 -2.73 3.83
CA ASP A 84 -0.57 -2.46 2.79
C ASP A 84 -0.98 -3.72 2.02
N ILE A 85 -1.49 -4.69 2.77
CA ILE A 85 -2.14 -5.86 2.19
C ILE A 85 -3.52 -5.50 1.67
N ASN A 86 -4.18 -4.58 2.37
CA ASN A 86 -5.52 -4.12 2.05
C ASN A 86 -5.56 -3.16 0.86
N THR A 87 -6.74 -3.20 0.23
CA THR A 87 -7.34 -2.27 -0.72
C THR A 87 -6.66 -2.14 -2.08
N GLY A 88 -7.30 -2.69 -3.11
CA GLY A 88 -6.88 -2.45 -4.50
C GLY A 88 -7.47 -3.42 -5.51
N VAL A 89 -7.90 -4.61 -5.09
CA VAL A 89 -8.50 -5.61 -5.97
C VAL A 89 -9.90 -5.93 -5.44
N PRO A 90 -10.97 -5.70 -6.23
CA PRO A 90 -12.34 -5.85 -5.73
C PRO A 90 -12.66 -7.23 -5.14
N GLU A 91 -12.09 -8.30 -5.69
CA GLU A 91 -12.24 -9.66 -5.14
C GLU A 91 -11.67 -9.79 -3.72
N SER A 92 -10.55 -9.13 -3.44
CA SER A 92 -9.95 -9.07 -2.11
C SER A 92 -10.75 -8.16 -1.18
N ASP A 93 -11.10 -6.97 -1.67
CA ASP A 93 -11.74 -5.91 -0.89
C ASP A 93 -13.12 -6.36 -0.36
N LEU A 94 -13.94 -6.99 -1.21
CA LEU A 94 -15.24 -7.58 -0.81
C LEU A 94 -15.12 -8.70 0.24
N GLN A 95 -13.91 -9.20 0.45
CA GLN A 95 -13.59 -10.28 1.36
C GLN A 95 -12.63 -9.81 2.46
N ASN A 96 -12.48 -8.50 2.65
CA ASN A 96 -11.62 -7.86 3.67
C ASN A 96 -10.19 -8.42 3.68
N ALA A 97 -9.63 -8.71 2.50
CA ALA A 97 -8.31 -9.32 2.32
C ALA A 97 -8.12 -10.70 2.99
N GLU A 98 -9.21 -11.43 3.31
CA GLU A 98 -9.15 -12.81 3.80
C GLU A 98 -8.30 -13.74 2.91
N PRO A 99 -8.47 -13.77 1.56
CA PRO A 99 -7.64 -14.62 0.71
C PRO A 99 -6.16 -14.25 0.79
N ASP A 100 -5.85 -12.95 0.88
CA ASP A 100 -4.49 -12.42 0.92
C ASP A 100 -3.76 -12.89 2.19
N PHE A 101 -4.34 -12.67 3.37
CA PHE A 101 -3.72 -13.11 4.63
C PHE A 101 -3.61 -14.64 4.72
N LYS A 102 -4.61 -15.39 4.24
CA LYS A 102 -4.52 -16.85 4.20
C LYS A 102 -3.46 -17.34 3.21
N GLY A 103 -3.32 -16.67 2.06
CA GLY A 103 -2.25 -16.93 1.12
C GLY A 103 -0.88 -16.61 1.71
N MET A 104 -0.73 -15.47 2.38
CA MET A 104 0.52 -15.10 3.08
C MET A 104 0.92 -16.14 4.15
N ASN A 105 -0.04 -16.70 4.89
CA ASN A 105 0.27 -17.81 5.80
C ASN A 105 0.91 -19.00 5.07
N LEU A 106 0.38 -19.36 3.90
CA LEU A 106 0.87 -20.49 3.13
C LEU A 106 2.21 -20.18 2.44
N VAL A 107 2.46 -18.94 2.02
CA VAL A 107 3.80 -18.46 1.60
C VAL A 107 4.81 -18.55 2.77
N GLY A 108 4.34 -18.30 4.00
CA GLY A 108 5.14 -18.41 5.22
C GLY A 108 5.87 -17.11 5.55
N TYR A 109 5.13 -16.00 5.61
CA TYR A 109 5.61 -14.72 6.14
C TYR A 109 5.91 -14.85 7.64
N ASP A 110 7.00 -14.20 8.09
CA ASP A 110 7.45 -14.21 9.49
C ASP A 110 6.93 -13.00 10.28
N ALA A 111 6.76 -11.84 9.65
CA ALA A 111 6.15 -10.64 10.24
C ALA A 111 5.74 -9.63 9.15
N MET A 112 4.87 -8.69 9.54
CA MET A 112 4.39 -7.61 8.68
C MET A 112 4.34 -6.29 9.47
N ALA A 113 4.80 -5.19 8.87
CA ALA A 113 4.47 -3.85 9.33
C ALA A 113 3.01 -3.51 8.98
N LEU A 114 2.29 -2.83 9.87
CA LEU A 114 0.99 -2.26 9.49
C LEU A 114 1.21 -1.06 8.58
N GLY A 115 0.57 -1.07 7.42
CA GLY A 115 0.48 0.08 6.52
C GLY A 115 -0.73 0.96 6.80
N ASN A 116 -0.90 2.01 6.01
CA ASN A 116 -2.02 2.93 6.19
C ASN A 116 -3.34 2.32 5.70
N HIS A 117 -3.31 1.48 4.65
CA HIS A 117 -4.51 0.89 4.08
C HIS A 117 -5.09 -0.24 4.96
N GLU A 118 -4.34 -0.76 5.93
CA GLU A 118 -4.91 -1.59 7.01
C GLU A 118 -5.97 -0.85 7.86
N PHE A 119 -6.02 0.49 7.78
CA PHE A 119 -6.98 1.35 8.45
C PHE A 119 -8.09 1.90 7.53
N ASP A 120 -8.17 1.43 6.29
CA ASP A 120 -9.31 1.69 5.39
C ASP A 120 -10.60 1.07 5.90
N ASN A 121 -10.47 -0.01 6.67
CA ASN A 121 -11.58 -0.66 7.34
C ASN A 121 -11.59 -0.29 8.83
N PRO A 122 -12.75 -0.41 9.51
CA PRO A 122 -12.82 -0.26 10.96
C PRO A 122 -11.82 -1.19 11.68
N LEU A 123 -11.33 -0.76 12.85
CA LEU A 123 -10.34 -1.50 13.64
C LEU A 123 -10.75 -2.96 13.92
N GLU A 124 -12.06 -3.26 13.99
CA GLU A 124 -12.58 -4.61 14.17
C GLU A 124 -12.20 -5.55 13.01
N THR A 125 -12.26 -5.07 11.77
CA THR A 125 -11.83 -5.82 10.59
C THR A 125 -10.35 -6.14 10.68
N LEU A 126 -9.52 -5.17 11.07
CA LEU A 126 -8.09 -5.38 11.28
C LEU A 126 -7.81 -6.42 12.39
N ARG A 127 -8.61 -6.45 13.46
CA ARG A 127 -8.51 -7.51 14.50
C ARG A 127 -8.95 -8.89 14.01
N ILE A 128 -9.82 -8.97 13.01
CA ILE A 128 -10.17 -10.24 12.36
C ILE A 128 -9.00 -10.70 11.47
N GLN A 129 -8.37 -9.78 10.74
CA GLN A 129 -7.18 -10.07 9.92
C GLN A 129 -6.02 -10.59 10.78
N GLU A 130 -5.77 -10.01 11.96
CA GLU A 130 -4.79 -10.53 12.93
C GLU A 130 -5.09 -11.96 13.40
N LYS A 131 -6.36 -12.40 13.39
CA LYS A 131 -6.73 -13.79 13.75
C LYS A 131 -6.51 -14.74 12.58
N TRP A 132 -6.62 -14.26 11.35
CA TRP A 132 -6.32 -15.07 10.17
C TRP A 132 -4.83 -15.26 9.99
N ALA A 133 -4.03 -14.22 10.20
CA ALA A 133 -2.58 -14.27 10.04
C ALA A 133 -1.91 -15.16 11.10
N THR A 134 -0.98 -16.02 10.68
CA THR A 134 -0.14 -16.83 11.57
C THR A 134 1.17 -16.13 11.94
N PHE A 135 1.32 -14.87 11.53
CA PHE A 135 2.47 -14.01 11.77
C PHE A 135 2.03 -12.69 12.42
N PRO A 136 2.88 -12.05 13.22
CA PRO A 136 2.52 -10.84 13.94
C PRO A 136 2.41 -9.62 13.02
N PHE A 137 1.39 -8.80 13.27
CA PHE A 137 1.30 -7.43 12.76
C PHE A 137 2.03 -6.51 13.73
N LEU A 138 2.94 -5.69 13.20
CA LEU A 138 3.86 -4.88 13.99
C LEU A 138 3.63 -3.39 13.71
N SER A 139 3.50 -2.61 14.78
CA SER A 139 3.61 -1.15 14.73
C SER A 139 3.89 -0.59 16.12
N ALA A 140 5.03 0.07 16.27
CA ALA A 140 5.47 0.64 17.53
C ALA A 140 4.92 2.03 17.82
N ASN A 141 4.49 2.75 16.78
CA ASN A 141 4.14 4.16 16.87
C ASN A 141 2.62 4.43 16.82
N ILE A 142 1.79 3.38 16.87
CA ILE A 142 0.34 3.50 16.94
C ILE A 142 -0.15 3.32 18.37
N TYR A 143 -0.78 4.36 18.90
CA TYR A 143 -1.23 4.43 20.29
C TYR A 143 -2.72 4.69 20.37
N LYS A 144 -3.32 4.21 21.46
CA LYS A 144 -4.67 4.58 21.87
C LYS A 144 -4.61 5.92 22.62
N LYS A 145 -5.31 6.96 22.13
CA LYS A 145 -5.26 8.31 22.72
C LYS A 145 -5.70 8.32 24.18
N SER A 146 -6.78 7.60 24.49
CA SER A 146 -7.37 7.59 25.83
C SER A 146 -6.50 6.95 26.91
N THR A 147 -5.62 6.00 26.56
CA THR A 147 -4.79 5.27 27.54
C THR A 147 -3.30 5.55 27.40
N GLY A 148 -2.84 6.02 26.24
CA GLY A 148 -1.42 6.16 25.92
C GLY A 148 -0.70 4.82 25.73
N GLU A 149 -1.44 3.71 25.57
CA GLU A 149 -0.89 2.38 25.32
C GLU A 149 -0.77 2.09 23.83
N ARG A 150 0.21 1.27 23.43
CA ARG A 150 0.34 0.81 22.03
C ARG A 150 -0.84 -0.09 21.65
N LEU A 151 -1.37 0.10 20.45
CA LEU A 151 -2.46 -0.74 19.94
C LEU A 151 -1.98 -2.08 19.35
N PHE A 152 -0.70 -2.18 18.98
CA PHE A 152 -0.10 -3.35 18.35
C PHE A 152 1.25 -3.68 18.98
N LYS A 153 1.78 -4.87 18.68
CA LYS A 153 3.12 -5.24 19.13
C LYS A 153 4.16 -4.33 18.46
N PRO A 154 5.12 -3.76 19.21
CA PRO A 154 6.13 -2.89 18.62
C PRO A 154 7.17 -3.67 17.81
N TYR A 155 7.43 -4.93 18.18
CA TYR A 155 8.45 -5.77 17.54
C TYR A 155 8.15 -7.27 17.72
N ALA A 156 8.87 -8.08 16.95
CA ALA A 156 9.03 -9.52 17.15
C ALA A 156 10.52 -9.89 17.16
N VAL A 157 10.89 -10.97 17.86
CA VAL A 157 12.27 -11.47 17.94
C VAL A 157 12.33 -12.89 17.39
N PHE A 158 13.29 -13.13 16.51
CA PHE A 158 13.50 -14.41 15.84
C PHE A 158 14.89 -14.94 16.17
N ASP A 159 14.98 -16.22 16.51
CA ASP A 159 16.26 -16.91 16.67
C ASP A 159 16.55 -17.71 15.38
N LYS A 160 17.66 -17.39 14.72
CA LYS A 160 18.15 -18.10 13.55
C LYS A 160 19.56 -18.61 13.83
N GLN A 161 19.65 -19.89 14.21
CA GLN A 161 20.90 -20.57 14.53
C GLN A 161 21.70 -19.91 15.68
N GLY A 162 21.00 -19.32 16.66
CA GLY A 162 21.58 -18.61 17.80
C GLY A 162 21.83 -17.13 17.54
N VAL A 163 21.59 -16.62 16.32
CA VAL A 163 21.60 -15.19 15.99
C VAL A 163 20.21 -14.63 16.27
N LYS A 164 20.10 -13.67 17.18
CA LYS A 164 18.84 -13.04 17.59
C LYS A 164 18.55 -11.82 16.70
N ILE A 165 17.49 -11.90 15.92
CA ILE A 165 17.05 -10.85 15.00
C ILE A 165 15.78 -10.20 15.57
N ALA A 166 15.83 -8.92 15.91
CA ALA A 166 14.65 -8.14 16.26
C ALA A 166 14.09 -7.44 15.01
N VAL A 167 12.80 -7.58 14.76
CA VAL A 167 12.07 -6.86 13.71
C VAL A 167 11.10 -5.90 14.37
N ILE A 168 11.32 -4.60 14.20
CA ILE A 168 10.44 -3.52 14.67
C ILE A 168 9.44 -3.18 13.56
N GLY A 169 8.18 -2.88 13.91
CA GLY A 169 7.19 -2.36 12.96
C GLY A 169 6.98 -0.86 13.10
N LEU A 170 6.85 -0.13 12.01
CA LEU A 170 6.54 1.31 12.00
C LEU A 170 5.56 1.65 10.87
N THR A 171 4.61 2.51 11.16
CA THR A 171 3.58 2.97 10.21
C THR A 171 3.72 4.47 10.01
N THR A 172 3.57 4.98 8.80
CA THR A 172 3.58 6.43 8.53
C THR A 172 2.62 7.18 9.46
N ASP A 173 3.05 8.31 10.02
CA ASP A 173 2.17 9.17 10.83
C ASP A 173 1.22 10.02 9.97
N ASP A 174 1.38 9.98 8.65
CA ASP A 174 0.37 10.49 7.72
C ASP A 174 -0.91 9.67 7.69
N THR A 175 -0.97 8.44 8.21
CA THR A 175 -2.23 7.65 8.28
C THR A 175 -3.36 8.43 8.96
N ALA A 176 -3.04 9.27 9.95
CA ALA A 176 -4.01 10.14 10.59
C ALA A 176 -4.61 11.21 9.66
N LYS A 177 -3.91 11.57 8.57
CA LYS A 177 -4.31 12.54 7.55
C LYS A 177 -4.89 11.87 6.30
N ILE A 178 -4.33 10.73 5.88
CA ILE A 178 -4.66 10.07 4.61
C ILE A 178 -5.67 8.91 4.77
N GLY A 179 -5.80 8.34 5.96
CA GLY A 179 -6.85 7.36 6.27
C GLY A 179 -8.15 8.04 6.70
N ASN A 180 -9.22 7.25 6.90
CA ASN A 180 -10.50 7.75 7.42
C ASN A 180 -10.51 7.75 8.96
N PRO A 181 -10.42 8.91 9.66
CA PRO A 181 -10.37 8.96 11.11
C PRO A 181 -11.59 8.34 11.81
N GLY A 182 -12.73 8.22 11.12
CA GLY A 182 -13.93 7.54 11.61
C GLY A 182 -13.72 6.05 11.87
N ASN A 183 -12.78 5.41 11.16
CA ASN A 183 -12.43 4.01 11.36
C ASN A 183 -11.55 3.78 12.61
N PHE A 184 -10.89 4.83 13.10
CA PHE A 184 -9.92 4.77 14.19
C PHE A 184 -9.96 6.01 15.13
N PRO A 185 -11.13 6.34 15.72
CA PRO A 185 -11.35 7.62 16.41
C PRO A 185 -10.47 7.84 17.66
N ASP A 186 -10.12 6.78 18.37
CA ASP A 186 -9.28 6.80 19.58
C ASP A 186 -7.81 6.42 19.30
N THR A 187 -7.35 6.62 18.06
CA THR A 187 -6.00 6.27 17.63
C THR A 187 -5.16 7.51 17.34
N GLU A 188 -3.91 7.51 17.77
CA GLU A 188 -2.87 8.46 17.35
C GLU A 188 -1.68 7.72 16.72
N PHE A 189 -1.10 8.35 15.70
CA PHE A 189 0.12 7.88 15.05
C PHE A 189 1.23 8.86 15.45
N ARG A 190 2.20 8.38 16.24
CA ARG A 190 3.34 9.17 16.69
C ARG A 190 4.45 9.14 15.66
N VAL A 191 5.36 10.11 15.72
CA VAL A 191 6.51 10.23 14.80
C VAL A 191 7.31 8.92 14.80
N PRO A 192 7.41 8.21 13.66
CA PRO A 192 8.03 6.88 13.61
C PRO A 192 9.50 6.87 14.03
N ALA A 193 10.29 7.85 13.58
CA ALA A 193 11.73 7.91 13.88
C ALA A 193 12.02 8.02 15.38
N GLU A 194 11.22 8.81 16.11
CA GLU A 194 11.34 8.95 17.57
C GLU A 194 10.93 7.67 18.29
N GLU A 195 9.90 6.97 17.83
CA GLU A 195 9.49 5.69 18.39
C GLU A 195 10.49 4.56 18.06
N ALA A 196 11.07 4.56 16.85
CA ALA A 196 12.14 3.64 16.47
C ALA A 196 13.29 3.73 17.45
N LYS A 197 13.74 4.96 17.77
CA LYS A 197 14.81 5.19 18.73
C LYS A 197 14.49 4.58 20.11
N LYS A 198 13.31 4.87 20.65
CA LYS A 198 12.88 4.35 21.96
C LYS A 198 12.81 2.82 21.99
N VAL A 199 12.27 2.20 20.94
CA VAL A 199 12.14 0.73 20.87
C VAL A 199 13.49 0.06 20.74
N VAL A 200 14.40 0.60 19.91
CA VAL A 200 15.76 0.08 19.77
C VAL A 200 16.52 0.14 21.09
N GLU A 201 16.42 1.25 21.84
CA GLU A 201 17.04 1.39 23.16
C GLU A 201 16.52 0.33 24.13
N ALA A 202 15.20 0.16 24.21
CA ALA A 202 14.59 -0.87 25.04
C ALA A 202 15.03 -2.29 24.63
N LEU A 203 15.04 -2.60 23.34
CA LEU A 203 15.48 -3.89 22.81
C LEU A 203 16.92 -4.22 23.19
N ARG A 204 17.83 -3.24 23.12
CA ARG A 204 19.24 -3.43 23.49
C ARG A 204 19.43 -3.68 24.98
N GLU A 205 18.55 -3.14 25.82
CA GLU A 205 18.57 -3.39 27.26
C GLU A 205 17.99 -4.76 27.63
N THR A 206 16.83 -5.11 27.05
CA THR A 206 16.04 -6.28 27.46
C THR A 206 16.36 -7.54 26.65
N GLU A 207 16.28 -7.45 25.33
CA GLU A 207 16.39 -8.61 24.42
C GLU A 207 17.82 -8.84 23.96
N LYS A 208 18.63 -7.79 23.86
CA LYS A 208 20.01 -7.81 23.34
C LYS A 208 20.09 -8.52 21.98
N PRO A 209 19.33 -8.08 20.97
CA PRO A 209 19.41 -8.66 19.64
C PRO A 209 20.76 -8.40 18.99
N ASP A 210 21.20 -9.32 18.15
CA ASP A 210 22.42 -9.21 17.35
C ASP A 210 22.19 -8.39 16.09
N ILE A 211 20.96 -8.41 15.56
CA ILE A 211 20.54 -7.71 14.35
C ILE A 211 19.20 -7.01 14.64
N ILE A 212 19.05 -5.77 14.20
CA ILE A 212 17.81 -5.00 14.29
C ILE A 212 17.37 -4.56 12.89
N ILE A 213 16.23 -5.07 12.46
CA ILE A 213 15.55 -4.72 11.21
C ILE A 213 14.31 -3.89 11.56
N ALA A 214 14.02 -2.86 10.77
CA ALA A 214 12.73 -2.19 10.81
C ALA A 214 11.91 -2.60 9.57
N ALA A 215 10.76 -3.23 9.77
CA ALA A 215 9.72 -3.30 8.75
C ALA A 215 8.90 -2.01 8.85
N THR A 216 8.86 -1.22 7.80
CA THR A 216 8.26 0.11 7.79
C THR A 216 7.25 0.27 6.67
N HIS A 217 6.28 1.13 6.92
CA HIS A 217 5.35 1.61 5.91
C HIS A 217 5.38 3.14 5.87
N MET A 218 6.53 3.70 5.44
CA MET A 218 6.83 5.14 5.54
C MET A 218 7.21 5.81 4.22
N GLY A 219 7.70 5.04 3.24
CA GLY A 219 8.07 5.53 1.92
C GLY A 219 9.55 5.90 1.80
N HIS A 220 10.09 5.66 0.60
CA HIS A 220 11.45 6.06 0.23
C HIS A 220 11.42 7.28 -0.68
N TYR A 221 11.91 8.41 -0.18
CA TYR A 221 11.99 9.65 -0.94
C TYR A 221 13.44 10.00 -1.27
N ASP A 222 13.73 10.27 -2.54
CA ASP A 222 15.08 10.55 -3.05
C ASP A 222 15.70 11.73 -2.29
N ASP A 223 16.90 11.52 -1.76
CA ASP A 223 17.61 12.45 -0.89
C ASP A 223 16.79 13.02 0.28
N SER A 224 15.87 12.24 0.85
CA SER A 224 14.94 12.69 1.90
C SER A 224 13.94 13.75 1.43
N ASN A 225 13.77 13.96 0.12
CA ASN A 225 12.85 14.97 -0.41
C ASN A 225 11.40 14.47 -0.40
N HIS A 226 10.84 14.33 0.80
CA HIS A 226 9.50 13.78 1.05
C HIS A 226 8.34 14.73 0.67
N GLY A 227 8.65 15.97 0.29
CA GLY A 227 7.67 16.92 -0.22
C GLY A 227 6.60 17.29 0.82
N SER A 228 5.34 16.98 0.52
CA SER A 228 4.21 17.18 1.45
C SER A 228 3.91 15.96 2.33
N ASN A 229 4.54 14.83 2.06
CA ASN A 229 4.37 13.61 2.85
C ASN A 229 5.13 13.74 4.16
N ALA A 230 4.82 12.88 5.13
CA ALA A 230 5.60 12.68 6.32
C ALA A 230 7.03 12.22 6.00
N PRO A 231 8.01 12.50 6.89
CA PRO A 231 9.36 11.96 6.77
C PRO A 231 9.38 10.44 6.59
N GLY A 232 10.10 9.99 5.56
CA GLY A 232 10.19 8.57 5.19
C GLY A 232 11.43 7.86 5.74
N ASP A 233 11.75 6.71 5.12
CA ASP A 233 12.82 5.80 5.55
C ASP A 233 14.21 6.46 5.53
N VAL A 234 14.50 7.25 4.50
CA VAL A 234 15.78 7.96 4.33
C VAL A 234 16.01 8.96 5.47
N GLU A 235 14.97 9.74 5.83
CA GLU A 235 15.08 10.71 6.92
C GLU A 235 15.27 10.00 8.26
N MET A 236 14.50 8.94 8.51
CA MET A 236 14.62 8.16 9.72
C MET A 236 16.04 7.59 9.87
N ALA A 237 16.59 6.94 8.84
CA ALA A 237 17.94 6.39 8.87
C ALA A 237 19.01 7.46 9.14
N ARG A 238 18.87 8.66 8.54
CA ARG A 238 19.76 9.81 8.76
C ARG A 238 19.63 10.42 10.17
N SER A 239 18.44 10.37 10.76
CA SER A 239 18.16 10.93 12.09
C SER A 239 18.63 10.05 13.25
N LEU A 240 18.69 8.73 13.03
CA LEU A 240 19.20 7.76 14.00
C LEU A 240 20.74 7.78 14.02
N PRO A 241 21.40 7.29 15.09
CA PRO A 241 22.85 7.12 15.08
C PRO A 241 23.33 6.19 13.94
N ALA A 242 24.58 6.31 13.51
CA ALA A 242 25.10 5.48 12.42
C ALA A 242 25.01 3.98 12.75
N GLY A 243 24.47 3.18 11.81
CA GLY A 243 24.26 1.74 11.99
C GLY A 243 23.28 1.40 13.12
N TYR A 244 22.35 2.30 13.46
CA TYR A 244 21.38 2.02 14.53
C TYR A 244 20.44 0.85 14.19
N LEU A 245 20.11 0.74 12.92
CA LEU A 245 19.37 -0.34 12.29
C LEU A 245 20.27 -0.95 11.23
N ASP A 246 20.23 -2.27 11.10
CA ASP A 246 20.96 -2.97 10.06
C ASP A 246 20.29 -2.81 8.69
N MET A 247 18.95 -2.80 8.69
CA MET A 247 18.13 -2.75 7.49
C MET A 247 16.75 -2.17 7.78
N ILE A 248 16.21 -1.44 6.81
CA ILE A 248 14.81 -1.02 6.70
C ILE A 248 14.20 -1.75 5.51
N VAL A 249 13.16 -2.54 5.78
CA VAL A 249 12.27 -3.15 4.79
C VAL A 249 11.04 -2.26 4.67
N GLY A 250 11.01 -1.40 3.66
CA GLY A 250 10.00 -0.36 3.49
C GLY A 250 8.79 -0.76 2.67
N GLY A 251 7.90 0.22 2.48
CA GLY A 251 6.67 0.19 1.69
C GLY A 251 6.15 1.63 1.48
N HIS A 252 4.86 1.80 1.17
CA HIS A 252 4.12 3.07 1.08
C HIS A 252 4.37 3.89 -0.18
N SER A 253 5.63 4.15 -0.54
CA SER A 253 5.92 4.95 -1.74
C SER A 253 5.64 4.17 -3.04
N GLN A 254 5.55 2.84 -2.94
CA GLN A 254 5.32 1.88 -4.01
C GLN A 254 6.40 1.97 -5.09
N ASP A 255 7.67 1.90 -4.67
CA ASP A 255 8.84 2.01 -5.54
C ASP A 255 9.72 0.75 -5.50
N PRO A 256 10.33 0.34 -6.62
CA PRO A 256 11.54 -0.48 -6.56
C PRO A 256 12.70 0.42 -6.11
N VAL A 257 13.19 0.25 -4.88
CA VAL A 257 14.38 1.00 -4.39
C VAL A 257 15.64 0.40 -5.01
N CYS A 258 15.90 0.84 -6.24
CA CYS A 258 17.08 0.52 -7.03
C CYS A 258 17.79 1.83 -7.39
N MET A 259 18.95 2.07 -6.79
CA MET A 259 19.66 3.34 -6.90
C MET A 259 20.47 3.45 -8.18
N GLN A 260 20.61 4.67 -8.70
CA GLN A 260 21.45 4.96 -9.85
C GLN A 260 22.93 4.70 -9.52
N PRO A 261 23.71 4.09 -10.43
CA PRO A 261 25.14 3.90 -10.21
C PRO A 261 25.92 5.21 -9.99
N GLU A 262 25.52 6.26 -10.70
CA GLU A 262 26.21 7.57 -10.71
C GLU A 262 25.81 8.46 -9.53
N ASN A 263 24.60 8.29 -9.00
CA ASN A 263 24.10 9.06 -7.86
C ASN A 263 23.20 8.21 -6.96
N LYS A 264 23.80 7.69 -5.90
CA LYS A 264 23.14 6.76 -4.97
C LYS A 264 22.04 7.38 -4.11
N ASN A 265 21.80 8.69 -4.19
CA ASN A 265 20.67 9.33 -3.51
C ASN A 265 19.39 9.32 -4.34
N TYR A 266 19.45 8.88 -5.61
CA TYR A 266 18.32 8.88 -6.53
C TYR A 266 18.03 7.48 -7.07
N LYS A 267 16.75 7.13 -7.12
CA LYS A 267 16.29 5.86 -7.70
C LYS A 267 16.38 5.88 -9.23
N VAL A 268 16.42 4.70 -9.84
CA VAL A 268 16.21 4.54 -11.28
C VAL A 268 14.72 4.77 -11.56
N ALA A 269 14.40 5.77 -12.40
CA ALA A 269 13.01 6.15 -12.66
C ALA A 269 12.19 5.03 -13.34
N ASP A 270 12.76 4.37 -14.34
CA ASP A 270 12.11 3.29 -15.11
C ASP A 270 12.84 1.96 -14.87
N TYR A 271 12.82 1.47 -13.63
CA TYR A 271 13.49 0.21 -13.31
C TYR A 271 12.94 -0.95 -14.17
N VAL A 272 13.84 -1.67 -14.84
CA VAL A 272 13.49 -2.76 -15.75
C VAL A 272 13.56 -4.10 -15.00
N PRO A 273 12.47 -4.90 -14.97
CA PRO A 273 12.48 -6.20 -14.31
C PRO A 273 13.62 -7.12 -14.78
N GLY A 274 14.27 -7.80 -13.84
CA GLY A 274 15.37 -8.73 -14.09
C GLY A 274 16.75 -8.07 -14.27
N THR A 275 16.82 -6.74 -14.23
CA THR A 275 18.11 -6.02 -14.21
C THR A 275 18.66 -5.88 -12.78
N PRO A 276 19.98 -5.69 -12.60
CA PRO A 276 20.56 -5.50 -11.27
C PRO A 276 19.90 -4.35 -10.50
N CYS A 277 19.71 -4.55 -9.19
CA CYS A 277 19.17 -3.54 -8.30
C CYS A 277 20.17 -3.33 -7.16
N ALA A 278 20.64 -2.10 -6.98
CA ALA A 278 21.44 -1.73 -5.82
C ALA A 278 20.52 -1.02 -4.81
N PRO A 279 20.38 -1.52 -3.58
CA PRO A 279 19.54 -0.87 -2.58
C PRO A 279 20.22 0.41 -2.06
N ASP A 280 19.45 1.28 -1.41
CA ASP A 280 20.00 2.47 -0.77
C ASP A 280 20.75 2.11 0.53
N ASN A 281 21.73 2.93 0.90
CA ASN A 281 22.40 2.87 2.19
C ASN A 281 22.55 4.28 2.76
N GLN A 282 21.85 4.55 3.86
CA GLN A 282 21.87 5.83 4.53
C GLN A 282 22.38 5.63 5.94
N ASN A 283 23.46 6.33 6.27
CA ASN A 283 24.02 6.33 7.63
C ASN A 283 24.34 4.90 8.17
N GLY A 284 24.75 3.99 7.29
CA GLY A 284 25.07 2.60 7.64
C GLY A 284 23.87 1.65 7.69
N THR A 285 22.66 2.11 7.38
CA THR A 285 21.44 1.30 7.32
C THR A 285 21.05 1.05 5.87
N TRP A 286 20.84 -0.22 5.49
CA TRP A 286 20.29 -0.57 4.17
C TRP A 286 18.80 -0.25 4.09
N ILE A 287 18.32 0.34 2.99
CA ILE A 287 16.90 0.62 2.76
C ILE A 287 16.45 -0.08 1.48
N VAL A 288 15.37 -0.87 1.59
CA VAL A 288 14.84 -1.66 0.47
C VAL A 288 13.34 -1.50 0.34
N GLN A 289 12.84 -1.67 -0.88
CA GLN A 289 11.41 -1.77 -1.19
C GLN A 289 11.24 -2.56 -2.48
N ALA A 290 10.20 -3.39 -2.56
CA ALA A 290 9.93 -4.34 -3.64
C ALA A 290 8.75 -3.90 -4.53
N HIS A 291 8.64 -2.59 -4.79
CA HIS A 291 7.59 -2.00 -5.61
C HIS A 291 6.20 -2.22 -4.99
N GLU A 292 5.38 -3.13 -5.53
CA GLU A 292 3.98 -3.32 -5.14
C GLU A 292 3.41 -4.64 -5.69
N TRP A 293 2.21 -5.03 -5.23
CA TRP A 293 1.30 -6.04 -5.79
C TRP A 293 1.84 -7.48 -5.85
N GLY A 294 2.96 -7.73 -5.18
CA GLY A 294 3.70 -8.99 -5.36
C GLY A 294 4.38 -9.10 -6.72
N LYS A 295 4.61 -7.98 -7.43
CA LYS A 295 5.38 -7.92 -8.69
C LYS A 295 6.80 -8.46 -8.51
N TYR A 296 7.39 -8.27 -7.34
CA TYR A 296 8.71 -8.77 -6.98
C TYR A 296 8.70 -9.41 -5.60
N VAL A 297 9.65 -10.33 -5.40
CA VAL A 297 10.16 -10.66 -4.08
C VAL A 297 11.57 -10.08 -4.00
N GLY A 298 11.79 -9.14 -3.09
CA GLY A 298 13.12 -8.65 -2.80
C GLY A 298 13.92 -9.67 -2.01
N ARG A 299 15.18 -9.89 -2.38
CA ARG A 299 16.09 -10.84 -1.71
C ARG A 299 17.37 -10.13 -1.33
N ALA A 300 17.63 -10.05 -0.03
CA ALA A 300 18.88 -9.54 0.53
C ALA A 300 19.63 -10.69 1.23
N ASP A 301 20.77 -11.10 0.68
CA ASP A 301 21.61 -12.14 1.26
C ASP A 301 22.74 -11.49 2.07
N PHE A 302 22.75 -11.73 3.37
CA PHE A 302 23.72 -11.20 4.32
C PHE A 302 24.60 -12.28 4.93
N GLN A 303 25.76 -11.86 5.44
CA GLN A 303 26.57 -12.66 6.35
C GLN A 303 26.67 -11.98 7.70
N PHE A 304 26.34 -12.74 8.75
CA PHE A 304 26.59 -12.35 10.12
C PHE A 304 27.86 -13.02 10.64
N ARG A 305 28.78 -12.24 11.23
CA ARG A 305 29.97 -12.77 11.92
C ARG A 305 30.42 -11.81 13.02
N ASN A 306 30.49 -12.29 14.26
CA ASN A 306 30.99 -11.52 15.40
C ASN A 306 30.28 -10.17 15.62
N GLY A 307 28.97 -10.10 15.36
CA GLY A 307 28.20 -8.86 15.47
C GLY A 307 28.21 -7.98 14.22
N GLU A 308 28.99 -8.32 13.18
CA GLU A 308 28.97 -7.61 11.90
C GLU A 308 27.95 -8.27 10.96
N PHE A 309 27.02 -7.49 10.41
CA PHE A 309 25.99 -7.95 9.47
C PHE A 309 26.17 -7.30 8.09
N THR A 310 26.72 -8.06 7.14
CA THR A 310 27.25 -7.51 5.89
C THR A 310 26.47 -8.02 4.69
N LEU A 311 25.86 -7.10 3.94
CA LEU A 311 25.12 -7.40 2.71
C LEU A 311 26.10 -7.93 1.66
N LYS A 312 25.84 -9.13 1.14
CA LYS A 312 26.63 -9.77 0.07
C LYS A 312 25.98 -9.64 -1.29
N HIS A 313 24.65 -9.73 -1.33
CA HIS A 313 23.91 -9.65 -2.56
C HIS A 313 22.50 -9.10 -2.32
N TYR A 314 22.02 -8.29 -3.26
CA TYR A 314 20.64 -7.84 -3.31
C TYR A 314 20.09 -7.96 -4.73
N GLN A 315 18.83 -8.35 -4.84
CA GLN A 315 18.09 -8.37 -6.10
C GLN A 315 16.58 -8.24 -5.86
N LEU A 316 15.87 -7.76 -6.87
CA LEU A 316 14.42 -7.88 -6.98
C LEU A 316 14.10 -9.01 -7.97
N ILE A 317 13.46 -10.07 -7.49
CA ILE A 317 13.12 -11.23 -8.32
C ILE A 317 11.72 -11.02 -8.90
N PRO A 318 11.55 -10.85 -10.23
CA PRO A 318 10.24 -10.63 -10.83
C PRO A 318 9.36 -11.86 -10.68
N VAL A 319 8.12 -11.67 -10.23
CA VAL A 319 7.11 -12.74 -10.19
C VAL A 319 6.31 -12.71 -11.47
N ASN A 320 6.76 -13.48 -12.47
CA ASN A 320 6.08 -13.65 -13.75
C ASN A 320 5.81 -12.35 -14.54
N LEU A 321 6.54 -11.26 -14.28
CA LEU A 321 6.37 -10.00 -15.02
C LEU A 321 6.69 -10.17 -16.50
N LYS A 322 5.90 -9.50 -17.35
CA LYS A 322 5.96 -9.60 -18.81
C LYS A 322 6.15 -8.23 -19.47
N LYS A 323 6.97 -8.19 -20.52
CA LYS A 323 7.04 -7.04 -21.43
C LYS A 323 6.17 -7.26 -22.65
N LYS A 324 5.52 -6.21 -23.11
CA LYS A 324 4.88 -6.18 -24.42
C LYS A 324 5.97 -6.02 -25.49
N VAL A 325 6.01 -6.95 -26.44
CA VAL A 325 6.88 -6.91 -27.61
C VAL A 325 6.01 -6.76 -28.83
N THR A 326 6.23 -5.69 -29.60
CA THR A 326 5.55 -5.46 -30.88
C THR A 326 6.41 -6.02 -32.01
N LYS A 327 5.81 -6.90 -32.82
CA LYS A 327 6.44 -7.55 -33.97
C LYS A 327 6.41 -6.61 -35.18
N GLU A 328 7.22 -6.92 -36.20
CA GLU A 328 7.31 -6.13 -37.44
C GLU A 328 5.98 -6.01 -38.19
N ASP A 329 5.07 -6.98 -38.04
CA ASP A 329 3.74 -6.98 -38.63
C ASP A 329 2.71 -6.12 -37.86
N GLY A 330 3.13 -5.42 -36.80
CA GLY A 330 2.29 -4.59 -35.94
C GLY A 330 1.53 -5.36 -34.86
N THR A 331 1.59 -6.69 -34.83
CA THR A 331 1.03 -7.49 -33.73
C THR A 331 1.87 -7.35 -32.47
N SER A 332 1.27 -7.56 -31.30
CA SER A 332 1.99 -7.51 -30.03
C SER A 332 1.75 -8.77 -29.21
N GLU A 333 2.79 -9.24 -28.52
CA GLU A 333 2.71 -10.34 -27.56
C GLU A 333 3.33 -9.94 -26.24
N ARG A 334 2.97 -10.64 -25.15
CA ARG A 334 3.59 -10.47 -23.84
C ARG A 334 4.55 -11.63 -23.59
N VAL A 335 5.82 -11.30 -23.31
CA VAL A 335 6.86 -12.29 -23.01
C VAL A 335 7.43 -12.02 -21.61
N TYR A 336 7.75 -13.09 -20.88
CA TYR A 336 8.35 -12.96 -19.56
C TYR A 336 9.70 -12.22 -19.62
N TYR A 337 9.97 -11.39 -18.60
CA TYR A 337 11.30 -10.80 -18.41
C TYR A 337 12.33 -11.85 -17.98
N THR A 338 11.91 -12.81 -17.17
CA THR A 338 12.71 -13.90 -16.61
C THR A 338 12.07 -15.25 -16.92
N SER A 339 12.65 -16.35 -16.44
CA SER A 339 11.99 -17.66 -16.53
C SER A 339 10.64 -17.64 -15.81
N GLU A 340 9.66 -18.32 -16.39
CA GLU A 340 8.34 -18.51 -15.80
C GLU A 340 8.45 -19.28 -14.47
N ILE A 341 7.71 -18.81 -13.47
CA ILE A 341 7.52 -19.45 -12.18
C ILE A 341 6.16 -20.15 -12.21
N SER A 342 6.17 -21.46 -12.06
CA SER A 342 4.94 -22.25 -12.01
C SER A 342 4.09 -21.89 -10.79
N GLU A 343 2.78 -21.87 -10.97
CA GLU A 343 1.82 -21.66 -9.89
C GLU A 343 1.76 -22.87 -8.93
N SER A 344 1.67 -22.61 -7.62
CA SER A 344 1.54 -23.64 -6.59
C SER A 344 0.13 -24.25 -6.61
N PRO A 345 -0.03 -25.57 -6.84
CA PRO A 345 -1.35 -26.20 -6.85
C PRO A 345 -2.08 -26.11 -5.49
N GLU A 346 -1.33 -26.09 -4.40
CA GLU A 346 -1.89 -25.93 -3.05
C GLU A 346 -2.42 -24.50 -2.84
N MET A 347 -1.68 -23.50 -3.32
CA MET A 347 -2.12 -22.11 -3.24
C MET A 347 -3.35 -21.87 -4.13
N LEU A 348 -3.36 -22.38 -5.36
CA LEU A 348 -4.54 -22.30 -6.23
C LEU A 348 -5.75 -22.92 -5.55
N LYS A 349 -5.62 -24.14 -4.98
CA LYS A 349 -6.72 -24.79 -4.26
C LYS A 349 -7.26 -23.95 -3.10
N LEU A 350 -6.39 -23.21 -2.40
CA LEU A 350 -6.80 -22.30 -1.33
C LEU A 350 -7.53 -21.06 -1.85
N LEU A 351 -7.02 -20.45 -2.93
CA LEU A 351 -7.44 -19.12 -3.38
C LEU A 351 -8.58 -19.14 -4.41
N THR A 352 -8.71 -20.19 -5.22
CA THR A 352 -9.75 -20.31 -6.27
C THR A 352 -11.17 -20.04 -5.73
N PRO A 353 -11.62 -20.60 -4.59
CA PRO A 353 -12.97 -20.32 -4.10
C PRO A 353 -13.22 -18.84 -3.77
N TYR A 354 -12.20 -18.10 -3.32
CA TYR A 354 -12.31 -16.67 -3.06
C TYR A 354 -12.36 -15.88 -4.37
N GLN A 355 -11.54 -16.27 -5.36
CA GLN A 355 -11.57 -15.65 -6.69
C GLN A 355 -12.95 -15.85 -7.35
N GLU A 356 -13.46 -17.08 -7.39
CA GLU A 356 -14.76 -17.40 -7.99
C GLU A 356 -15.92 -16.65 -7.30
N LYS A 357 -15.90 -16.55 -5.97
CA LYS A 357 -16.90 -15.80 -5.20
C LYS A 357 -16.85 -14.30 -5.49
N GLY A 358 -15.65 -13.75 -5.70
CA GLY A 358 -15.49 -12.36 -6.12
C GLY A 358 -16.02 -12.15 -7.55
N ASP A 359 -15.59 -13.00 -8.49
CA ASP A 359 -15.99 -12.93 -9.90
C ASP A 359 -17.51 -12.98 -10.09
N GLU A 360 -18.22 -13.82 -9.34
CA GLU A 360 -19.70 -13.92 -9.39
C GLU A 360 -20.39 -12.58 -9.08
N GLN A 361 -19.82 -11.78 -8.17
CA GLN A 361 -20.38 -10.50 -7.75
C GLN A 361 -19.97 -9.33 -8.65
N LEU A 362 -18.84 -9.46 -9.35
CA LEU A 362 -18.13 -8.34 -9.97
C LEU A 362 -18.24 -8.30 -11.50
N ASN A 363 -18.46 -9.43 -12.16
CA ASN A 363 -18.54 -9.53 -13.63
C ASN A 363 -19.92 -9.13 -14.19
N ILE A 364 -20.69 -8.36 -13.43
CA ILE A 364 -21.97 -7.80 -13.86
C ILE A 364 -21.69 -6.62 -14.79
N LYS A 365 -22.17 -6.67 -16.04
CA LYS A 365 -22.09 -5.55 -16.99
C LYS A 365 -22.97 -4.39 -16.49
N VAL A 366 -22.36 -3.21 -16.36
CA VAL A 366 -23.02 -1.97 -15.92
C VAL A 366 -23.06 -0.91 -17.03
N GLY A 367 -22.31 -1.07 -18.12
CA GLY A 367 -22.38 -0.18 -19.27
C GLY A 367 -21.35 -0.49 -20.35
N SER A 368 -21.03 0.50 -21.18
CA SER A 368 -19.93 0.45 -22.15
C SER A 368 -19.40 1.85 -22.48
N VAL A 369 -18.14 1.95 -22.93
CA VAL A 369 -17.52 3.21 -23.41
C VAL A 369 -16.81 2.99 -24.75
N ASP A 370 -16.80 4.01 -25.61
CA ASP A 370 -16.23 3.95 -26.97
C ASP A 370 -14.70 4.11 -27.04
N ARG A 371 -14.07 4.70 -26.02
CA ARG A 371 -12.61 4.92 -25.91
C ARG A 371 -12.13 4.84 -24.46
N LYS A 372 -10.81 4.80 -24.27
CA LYS A 372 -10.18 4.80 -22.94
C LYS A 372 -10.61 6.04 -22.13
N LEU A 373 -11.02 5.81 -20.88
CA LEU A 373 -11.12 6.83 -19.83
C LEU A 373 -9.82 6.80 -19.02
N GLU A 374 -9.06 7.89 -19.08
CA GLU A 374 -7.67 7.94 -18.58
C GLU A 374 -7.61 8.14 -17.07
N GLY A 375 -7.25 7.09 -16.35
CA GLY A 375 -7.12 7.05 -14.90
C GLY A 375 -5.71 6.72 -14.39
N ASP A 376 -4.71 6.64 -15.28
CA ASP A 376 -3.35 6.24 -14.89
C ASP A 376 -2.73 7.26 -13.91
N ARG A 377 -2.03 6.77 -12.87
CA ARG A 377 -1.35 7.58 -11.84
C ARG A 377 -0.49 8.70 -12.42
N SER A 378 0.24 8.41 -13.50
CA SER A 378 1.13 9.35 -14.19
C SER A 378 0.41 10.48 -14.94
N LYS A 379 -0.93 10.44 -14.99
CA LYS A 379 -1.80 11.46 -15.59
C LYS A 379 -2.65 12.15 -14.54
N VAL A 380 -3.41 11.39 -13.76
CA VAL A 380 -4.41 11.94 -12.83
C VAL A 380 -3.82 12.78 -11.70
N ARG A 381 -2.52 12.65 -11.42
CA ARG A 381 -1.77 13.45 -10.44
C ARG A 381 -1.03 14.67 -11.03
N PHE A 382 -1.24 14.94 -12.32
CA PHE A 382 -0.50 15.96 -13.07
C PHE A 382 -1.40 16.84 -13.93
N VAL A 383 -2.42 16.26 -14.55
CA VAL A 383 -3.32 16.93 -15.51
C VAL A 383 -4.78 16.54 -15.26
N GLN A 384 -5.72 17.36 -15.75
CA GLN A 384 -7.13 16.97 -15.81
C GLN A 384 -7.30 15.78 -16.75
N THR A 385 -8.17 14.82 -16.42
CA THR A 385 -8.38 13.63 -17.26
C THR A 385 -9.85 13.32 -17.51
N SER A 386 -10.13 12.51 -18.53
CA SER A 386 -11.48 12.04 -18.85
C SER A 386 -12.09 11.17 -17.75
N MET A 387 -11.28 10.36 -17.04
CA MET A 387 -11.77 9.61 -15.88
C MET A 387 -12.13 10.54 -14.71
N GLY A 388 -11.29 11.52 -14.41
CA GLY A 388 -11.58 12.52 -13.37
C GLY A 388 -12.89 13.27 -13.66
N HIS A 389 -13.08 13.70 -14.91
CA HIS A 389 -14.32 14.35 -15.33
C HIS A 389 -15.55 13.43 -15.25
N LEU A 390 -15.45 12.15 -15.63
CA LEU A 390 -16.56 11.19 -15.49
C LEU A 390 -16.99 11.01 -14.03
N LEU A 391 -16.02 10.78 -13.14
CA LEU A 391 -16.26 10.61 -11.70
C LEU A 391 -16.98 11.83 -11.11
N LEU A 392 -16.45 13.02 -11.41
CA LEU A 392 -16.97 14.28 -10.92
C LEU A 392 -18.33 14.64 -11.54
N ALA A 393 -18.59 14.25 -12.80
CA ALA A 393 -19.90 14.36 -13.41
C ALA A 393 -20.94 13.50 -12.67
N ALA A 394 -20.59 12.25 -12.36
CA ALA A 394 -21.44 11.33 -11.60
C ALA A 394 -21.76 11.88 -10.19
N GLN A 395 -20.73 12.33 -9.46
CA GLN A 395 -20.88 12.94 -8.13
C GLN A 395 -21.74 14.21 -8.18
N LYS A 396 -21.48 15.09 -9.16
CA LYS A 396 -22.25 16.33 -9.37
C LYS A 396 -23.72 16.04 -9.64
N GLU A 397 -24.03 15.12 -10.57
CA GLU A 397 -25.41 14.74 -10.90
C GLU A 397 -26.12 14.19 -9.67
N ARG A 398 -25.47 13.25 -8.96
CA ARG A 398 -26.06 12.58 -7.80
C ARG A 398 -26.34 13.53 -6.62
N ALA A 399 -25.46 14.50 -6.38
CA ALA A 399 -25.60 15.51 -5.33
C ALA A 399 -26.46 16.72 -5.76
N ASN A 400 -26.88 16.77 -7.03
CA ASN A 400 -27.47 17.94 -7.66
C ASN A 400 -26.62 19.21 -7.43
N ALA A 401 -25.31 19.07 -7.65
CA ALA A 401 -24.32 20.12 -7.43
C ALA A 401 -24.10 21.00 -8.67
N ASP A 402 -23.58 22.22 -8.46
CA ASP A 402 -23.19 23.11 -9.56
C ASP A 402 -21.83 22.74 -10.15
N PHE A 403 -20.91 22.28 -9.30
CA PHE A 403 -19.55 21.83 -9.66
C PHE A 403 -19.05 20.75 -8.71
N ALA A 404 -17.96 20.08 -9.07
CA ALA A 404 -17.37 19.02 -8.26
C ALA A 404 -15.84 19.02 -8.31
N ILE A 405 -15.22 18.52 -7.23
CA ILE A 405 -13.77 18.47 -7.06
C ILE A 405 -13.39 17.19 -6.32
N MET A 406 -12.29 16.55 -6.72
CA MET A 406 -11.70 15.43 -5.97
C MET A 406 -10.18 15.41 -6.13
N SER A 407 -9.49 14.73 -5.21
CA SER A 407 -8.08 14.39 -5.37
C SER A 407 -7.86 13.43 -6.53
N GLY A 408 -6.84 13.68 -7.35
CA GLY A 408 -6.38 12.77 -8.40
C GLY A 408 -5.86 11.44 -7.84
N GLY A 409 -5.35 11.44 -6.61
CA GLY A 409 -5.03 10.23 -5.86
C GLY A 409 -6.23 9.33 -5.58
N GLY A 410 -7.46 9.86 -5.64
CA GLY A 410 -8.70 9.10 -5.56
C GLY A 410 -9.10 8.39 -6.85
N VAL A 411 -8.44 8.67 -7.99
CA VAL A 411 -8.66 7.97 -9.27
C VAL A 411 -7.63 6.85 -9.41
N ARG A 412 -8.07 5.59 -9.39
CA ARG A 412 -7.16 4.45 -9.15
C ARG A 412 -6.88 3.57 -10.35
N ASP A 413 -7.73 3.61 -11.37
CA ASP A 413 -7.54 2.83 -12.58
C ASP A 413 -8.16 3.53 -13.79
N SER A 414 -7.74 3.10 -14.98
CA SER A 414 -8.36 3.45 -16.26
C SER A 414 -9.54 2.52 -16.57
N ILE A 415 -10.42 2.94 -17.48
CA ILE A 415 -11.41 2.03 -18.12
C ILE A 415 -11.12 2.00 -19.61
N GLU A 416 -10.80 0.82 -20.12
CA GLU A 416 -10.53 0.57 -21.55
C GLU A 416 -11.83 0.55 -22.39
N PRO A 417 -11.75 0.76 -23.72
CA PRO A 417 -12.92 0.73 -24.59
C PRO A 417 -13.63 -0.62 -24.55
N GLY A 418 -14.96 -0.60 -24.58
CA GLY A 418 -15.80 -1.79 -24.57
C GLY A 418 -16.74 -1.83 -23.38
N ASP A 419 -17.06 -3.05 -22.92
CA ASP A 419 -17.98 -3.28 -21.82
C ASP A 419 -17.38 -2.87 -20.47
N ILE A 420 -18.20 -2.19 -19.67
CA ILE A 420 -17.87 -1.81 -18.30
C ILE A 420 -18.58 -2.77 -17.36
N THR A 421 -17.83 -3.41 -16.48
CA THR A 421 -18.36 -4.27 -15.40
C THR A 421 -18.28 -3.56 -14.06
N TYR A 422 -18.96 -4.09 -13.05
CA TYR A 422 -18.84 -3.55 -11.70
C TYR A 422 -17.40 -3.69 -11.15
N LYS A 423 -16.67 -4.73 -11.57
CA LYS A 423 -15.22 -4.85 -11.32
C LYS A 423 -14.44 -3.62 -11.79
N HIS A 424 -14.71 -3.14 -13.01
CA HIS A 424 -14.05 -1.93 -13.53
C HIS A 424 -14.34 -0.71 -12.65
N VAL A 425 -15.60 -0.54 -12.23
CA VAL A 425 -16.00 0.58 -11.34
C VAL A 425 -15.25 0.53 -10.01
N LEU A 426 -15.19 -0.64 -9.37
CA LEU A 426 -14.53 -0.80 -8.08
C LEU A 426 -13.01 -0.67 -8.17
N LYS A 427 -12.38 -1.06 -9.29
CA LYS A 427 -10.96 -0.77 -9.54
C LYS A 427 -10.69 0.73 -9.64
N VAL A 428 -11.61 1.51 -10.23
CA VAL A 428 -11.48 2.98 -10.31
C VAL A 428 -11.71 3.65 -8.95
N GLN A 429 -12.68 3.18 -8.15
CA GLN A 429 -13.06 3.71 -6.83
C GLN A 429 -13.04 2.60 -5.74
N PRO A 430 -11.85 2.16 -5.28
CA PRO A 430 -11.73 1.02 -4.38
C PRO A 430 -11.91 1.36 -2.89
N PHE A 431 -11.84 2.65 -2.53
CA PHE A 431 -11.78 3.07 -1.11
C PHE A 431 -13.13 3.24 -0.43
N ALA A 432 -14.23 3.06 -1.17
CA ALA A 432 -15.59 3.24 -0.69
C ALA A 432 -15.80 4.60 0.03
N ASN A 433 -15.26 5.69 -0.52
CA ASN A 433 -15.51 7.01 0.03
C ASN A 433 -16.99 7.36 -0.10
N GLU A 434 -17.48 8.23 0.77
CA GLU A 434 -18.85 8.70 0.69
C GLU A 434 -18.92 10.01 -0.10
N LEU A 435 -19.90 10.11 -0.99
CA LEU A 435 -20.27 11.35 -1.65
C LEU A 435 -20.82 12.34 -0.62
N VAL A 436 -20.25 13.54 -0.63
CA VAL A 436 -20.69 14.65 0.19
C VAL A 436 -20.88 15.90 -0.65
N TYR A 437 -21.64 16.85 -0.15
CA TYR A 437 -21.71 18.17 -0.76
C TYR A 437 -21.71 19.27 0.30
N VAL A 438 -21.38 20.48 -0.15
CA VAL A 438 -21.51 21.70 0.66
C VAL A 438 -22.13 22.82 -0.16
N ASP A 439 -23.10 23.52 0.43
CA ASP A 439 -23.66 24.75 -0.12
C ASP A 439 -22.84 25.95 0.36
N PHE A 440 -22.05 26.55 -0.54
CA PHE A 440 -21.22 27.73 -0.29
C PHE A 440 -21.84 29.01 -0.83
N LYS A 441 -21.57 30.14 -0.19
CA LYS A 441 -21.64 31.45 -0.87
C LYS A 441 -20.51 31.57 -1.88
N GLY A 442 -20.72 32.28 -2.99
CA GLY A 442 -19.67 32.52 -3.98
C GLY A 442 -18.42 33.18 -3.39
N SER A 443 -18.58 33.99 -2.33
CA SER A 443 -17.48 34.54 -1.54
C SER A 443 -16.62 33.50 -0.80
N GLU A 444 -17.16 32.30 -0.55
CA GLU A 444 -16.45 31.16 0.07
C GLU A 444 -15.84 30.23 -0.99
N VAL A 445 -16.46 30.15 -2.18
CA VAL A 445 -15.96 29.34 -3.31
C VAL A 445 -14.56 29.78 -3.75
N LEU A 446 -14.32 31.10 -3.89
CA LEU A 446 -13.02 31.60 -4.38
C LEU A 446 -11.84 31.23 -3.46
N PRO A 447 -11.89 31.46 -2.13
CA PRO A 447 -10.85 30.99 -1.21
C PRO A 447 -10.63 29.48 -1.26
N TYR A 448 -11.71 28.68 -1.33
CA TYR A 448 -11.62 27.22 -1.41
C TYR A 448 -10.91 26.77 -2.69
N LEU A 449 -11.35 27.27 -3.85
CA LEU A 449 -10.71 26.99 -5.14
C LEU A 449 -9.25 27.46 -5.18
N THR A 450 -8.94 28.60 -4.55
CA THR A 450 -7.56 29.10 -4.47
C THR A 450 -6.67 28.12 -3.70
N ALA A 451 -7.13 27.61 -2.56
CA ALA A 451 -6.36 26.62 -1.80
C ALA A 451 -6.16 25.32 -2.60
N VAL A 452 -7.24 24.80 -3.18
CA VAL A 452 -7.21 23.52 -3.90
C VAL A 452 -6.43 23.58 -5.21
N ALA A 453 -6.51 24.69 -5.96
CA ALA A 453 -5.75 24.86 -7.19
C ALA A 453 -4.22 24.92 -6.96
N ASN A 454 -3.77 25.21 -5.73
CA ASN A 454 -2.36 25.21 -5.36
C ASN A 454 -1.83 23.83 -4.91
N MET A 455 -2.67 22.80 -4.88
CA MET A 455 -2.19 21.44 -4.62
C MET A 455 -1.15 21.04 -5.68
N LYS A 456 -0.01 20.51 -5.22
CA LYS A 456 1.13 20.23 -6.09
C LYS A 456 0.81 19.08 -7.06
N THR A 457 1.29 19.20 -8.29
CA THR A 457 1.41 18.06 -9.21
C THR A 457 2.40 17.04 -8.65
N ASP A 458 2.35 15.80 -9.15
CA ASP A 458 3.15 14.67 -8.64
C ASP A 458 2.79 14.30 -7.19
N SER A 459 1.54 14.58 -6.80
CA SER A 459 0.99 14.23 -5.49
C SER A 459 -0.43 13.69 -5.68
N GLY A 460 -0.87 12.81 -4.76
CA GLY A 460 -2.27 12.40 -4.69
C GLY A 460 -3.22 13.59 -4.53
N ALA A 461 -2.75 14.66 -3.89
CA ALA A 461 -3.52 15.86 -3.62
C ALA A 461 -3.90 16.69 -4.86
N TYR A 462 -3.23 16.50 -6.01
CA TYR A 462 -3.53 17.24 -7.24
C TYR A 462 -5.03 17.18 -7.56
N ALA A 463 -5.66 18.32 -7.76
CA ALA A 463 -7.11 18.40 -7.87
C ALA A 463 -7.62 18.12 -9.29
N GLN A 464 -8.59 17.22 -9.41
CA GLN A 464 -9.46 17.09 -10.57
C GLN A 464 -10.69 17.99 -10.35
N PHE A 465 -11.11 18.71 -11.39
CA PHE A 465 -12.23 19.65 -11.37
C PHE A 465 -13.26 19.28 -12.42
N TYR A 466 -14.53 19.56 -12.16
CA TYR A 466 -15.59 19.46 -13.17
C TYR A 466 -16.58 20.61 -13.03
N ASN A 467 -17.00 21.17 -14.16
CA ASN A 467 -17.82 22.38 -14.24
C ASN A 467 -17.19 23.66 -13.63
N VAL A 468 -15.87 23.68 -13.47
CA VAL A 468 -15.08 24.83 -13.02
C VAL A 468 -14.13 25.26 -14.14
N GLY A 469 -14.04 26.57 -14.39
CA GLY A 469 -12.93 27.17 -15.14
C GLY A 469 -12.19 28.16 -14.27
N LEU A 470 -10.86 28.18 -14.32
CA LEU A 470 -10.04 29.12 -13.55
C LEU A 470 -8.64 29.30 -14.16
N THR A 471 -7.97 30.38 -13.79
CA THR A 471 -6.55 30.60 -14.05
C THR A 471 -5.77 30.67 -12.75
N LEU A 472 -4.82 29.75 -12.55
CA LEU A 472 -3.84 29.83 -11.46
C LEU A 472 -2.67 30.71 -11.91
N ASN A 473 -2.48 31.84 -11.22
CA ASN A 473 -1.39 32.78 -11.46
C ASN A 473 -0.09 32.33 -10.76
N LYS A 474 1.04 32.89 -11.20
CA LYS A 474 2.37 32.49 -10.69
C LYS A 474 2.55 32.71 -9.19
N ASP A 475 1.85 33.68 -8.62
CA ASP A 475 1.86 34.02 -7.21
C ASP A 475 0.95 33.12 -6.34
N GLY A 476 0.29 32.14 -6.96
CA GLY A 476 -0.66 31.24 -6.30
C GLY A 476 -2.09 31.80 -6.20
N SER A 477 -2.34 33.03 -6.67
CA SER A 477 -3.70 33.55 -6.74
C SER A 477 -4.50 32.92 -7.89
N VAL A 478 -5.82 32.84 -7.74
CA VAL A 478 -6.72 32.35 -8.78
C VAL A 478 -7.54 33.51 -9.36
N SER A 479 -7.65 33.57 -10.69
CA SER A 479 -8.49 34.54 -11.42
C SER A 479 -9.42 33.85 -12.43
N ASP A 480 -10.31 34.64 -13.04
CA ASP A 480 -11.18 34.20 -14.15
C ASP A 480 -12.06 32.98 -13.81
N VAL A 481 -12.50 32.92 -12.55
CA VAL A 481 -13.30 31.81 -12.04
C VAL A 481 -14.68 31.80 -12.69
N THR A 482 -15.01 30.67 -13.29
CA THR A 482 -16.33 30.37 -13.82
C THR A 482 -16.87 29.07 -13.24
N ILE A 483 -18.17 29.03 -12.99
CA ILE A 483 -18.91 27.82 -12.65
C ILE A 483 -19.96 27.63 -13.74
N ASP A 484 -19.96 26.46 -14.39
CA ASP A 484 -20.84 26.18 -15.54
C ASP A 484 -20.71 27.25 -16.65
N GLY A 485 -19.46 27.69 -16.92
CA GLY A 485 -19.13 28.71 -17.91
C GLY A 485 -19.57 30.15 -17.57
N LYS A 486 -20.18 30.38 -16.40
CA LYS A 486 -20.61 31.71 -15.95
C LYS A 486 -19.65 32.27 -14.90
N PRO A 487 -19.32 33.57 -14.93
CA PRO A 487 -18.50 34.19 -13.89
C PRO A 487 -19.06 33.92 -12.49
N LEU A 488 -18.14 33.68 -11.54
CA LEU A 488 -18.51 33.49 -10.13
C LEU A 488 -19.16 34.77 -9.56
N ASP A 489 -20.36 34.63 -9.01
CA ASP A 489 -21.09 35.69 -8.32
C ASP A 489 -20.90 35.53 -6.79
N PRO A 490 -20.23 36.47 -6.11
CA PRO A 490 -19.96 36.36 -4.68
C PRO A 490 -21.20 36.24 -3.78
N ALA A 491 -22.36 36.70 -4.24
CA ALA A 491 -23.62 36.69 -3.48
C ALA A 491 -24.46 35.43 -3.71
N LYS A 492 -24.28 34.75 -4.85
CA LYS A 492 -24.99 33.52 -5.20
C LYS A 492 -24.52 32.35 -4.32
N THR A 493 -25.42 31.40 -4.06
CA THR A 493 -25.07 30.12 -3.43
C THR A 493 -24.75 29.10 -4.52
N TYR A 494 -23.69 28.33 -4.31
CA TYR A 494 -23.24 27.25 -5.18
C TYR A 494 -23.07 25.98 -4.36
N ARG A 495 -23.53 24.86 -4.91
CA ARG A 495 -23.30 23.55 -4.34
C ARG A 495 -22.06 22.91 -4.96
N MET A 496 -21.13 22.48 -4.11
CA MET A 496 -19.96 21.71 -4.51
C MET A 496 -20.13 20.26 -4.06
N ALA A 497 -19.94 19.29 -4.97
CA ALA A 497 -19.77 17.88 -4.62
C ALA A 497 -18.30 17.51 -4.46
N THR A 498 -18.01 16.61 -3.52
CA THR A 498 -16.70 16.01 -3.32
C THR A 498 -16.85 14.69 -2.53
N LEU A 499 -15.74 14.12 -2.06
CA LEU A 499 -15.74 12.93 -1.21
C LEU A 499 -15.50 13.28 0.25
N ASN A 500 -16.03 12.47 1.17
CA ASN A 500 -15.87 12.65 2.61
C ASN A 500 -14.38 12.78 3.01
N PHE A 501 -13.49 12.02 2.36
CA PHE A 501 -12.04 12.13 2.50
C PHE A 501 -11.53 13.56 2.32
N ASN A 502 -11.81 14.21 1.19
CA ASN A 502 -11.40 15.60 0.96
C ASN A 502 -12.10 16.55 1.94
N ALA A 503 -13.37 16.30 2.23
CA ALA A 503 -14.18 17.19 3.05
C ALA A 503 -13.71 17.32 4.51
N ILE A 504 -13.13 16.25 5.08
CA ILE A 504 -12.57 16.24 6.44
C ILE A 504 -11.10 16.66 6.50
N GLY A 505 -10.53 17.05 5.34
CA GLY A 505 -9.17 17.57 5.19
C GLY A 505 -8.13 16.57 4.69
N GLY A 506 -8.57 15.44 4.14
CA GLY A 506 -7.71 14.51 3.42
C GLY A 506 -6.92 15.22 2.32
N ASP A 507 -5.69 14.78 2.09
CA ASP A 507 -4.71 15.42 1.18
C ASP A 507 -4.40 16.90 1.49
N GLY A 508 -4.77 17.39 2.69
CA GLY A 508 -4.59 18.78 3.06
C GLY A 508 -5.64 19.74 2.49
N TYR A 509 -6.74 19.22 1.95
CA TYR A 509 -7.86 20.04 1.49
C TYR A 509 -8.44 20.87 2.65
N PRO A 510 -9.00 22.08 2.39
CA PRO A 510 -9.67 22.83 3.43
C PRO A 510 -10.86 22.03 4.00
N LYS A 511 -10.94 21.92 5.33
CA LYS A 511 -12.05 21.20 5.98
C LYS A 511 -13.37 21.92 5.75
N ILE A 512 -14.39 21.16 5.38
CA ILE A 512 -15.75 21.66 5.12
C ILE A 512 -16.81 20.87 5.90
N ASP A 513 -16.43 19.79 6.58
CA ASP A 513 -17.32 18.90 7.35
C ASP A 513 -18.01 19.58 8.54
N THR A 514 -17.46 20.70 9.00
CA THR A 514 -18.04 21.55 10.06
C THR A 514 -18.84 22.74 9.52
N HIS A 515 -18.90 22.92 8.20
CA HIS A 515 -19.63 24.02 7.57
C HIS A 515 -21.15 23.79 7.70
N PRO A 516 -21.97 24.82 8.00
CA PRO A 516 -23.42 24.65 8.19
C PRO A 516 -24.17 24.19 6.93
N GLY A 517 -23.60 24.40 5.75
CA GLY A 517 -24.14 23.92 4.47
C GLY A 517 -23.65 22.53 4.05
N TYR A 518 -22.85 21.85 4.89
CA TYR A 518 -22.30 20.52 4.60
C TYR A 518 -23.34 19.42 4.80
N VAL A 519 -23.35 18.46 3.88
CA VAL A 519 -24.17 17.25 3.94
C VAL A 519 -23.35 16.07 3.48
N ASN A 520 -23.23 15.06 4.35
CA ASN A 520 -22.82 13.73 3.94
C ASN A 520 -24.05 12.96 3.45
N THR A 521 -24.01 12.47 2.21
CA THR A 521 -25.15 11.78 1.61
C THR A 521 -25.22 10.30 1.99
N GLY A 522 -24.10 9.72 2.44
CA GLY A 522 -23.95 8.29 2.69
C GLY A 522 -23.89 7.43 1.43
N PHE A 523 -23.94 8.00 0.23
CA PHE A 523 -23.76 7.23 -1.01
C PHE A 523 -22.29 6.94 -1.24
N VAL A 524 -21.96 5.68 -1.53
CA VAL A 524 -20.59 5.24 -1.78
C VAL A 524 -20.17 5.64 -3.20
N ASP A 525 -18.96 6.18 -3.35
CA ASP A 525 -18.35 6.66 -4.60
C ASP A 525 -18.49 5.68 -5.77
N ALA A 526 -18.19 4.40 -5.56
CA ALA A 526 -18.35 3.35 -6.57
C ALA A 526 -19.82 3.10 -6.95
N GLU A 527 -20.77 3.22 -6.01
CA GLU A 527 -22.21 3.10 -6.30
C GLU A 527 -22.69 4.29 -7.12
N VAL A 528 -22.25 5.49 -6.77
CA VAL A 528 -22.55 6.72 -7.51
C VAL A 528 -22.02 6.62 -8.95
N LEU A 529 -20.77 6.20 -9.12
CA LEU A 529 -20.19 5.98 -10.45
C LEU A 529 -20.97 4.91 -11.22
N LYS A 530 -21.22 3.75 -10.61
CA LYS A 530 -21.97 2.65 -11.25
C LYS A 530 -23.34 3.14 -11.75
N GLY A 531 -24.12 3.77 -10.88
CA GLY A 531 -25.47 4.23 -11.22
C GLY A 531 -25.48 5.26 -12.34
N TYR A 532 -24.49 6.15 -12.36
CA TYR A 532 -24.31 7.10 -13.46
C TYR A 532 -23.97 6.39 -14.78
N ILE A 533 -23.05 5.42 -14.76
CA ILE A 533 -22.71 4.63 -15.95
C ILE A 533 -23.94 3.88 -16.49
N GLU A 534 -24.72 3.25 -15.62
CA GLU A 534 -25.95 2.54 -16.01
C GLU A 534 -26.98 3.46 -16.66
N ALA A 535 -27.11 4.70 -16.16
CA ALA A 535 -28.05 5.69 -16.68
C ALA A 535 -27.62 6.32 -18.01
N HIS A 536 -26.31 6.45 -18.26
CA HIS A 536 -25.74 7.18 -19.41
C HIS A 536 -25.07 6.28 -20.45
N SER A 537 -25.09 4.95 -20.26
CA SER A 537 -24.53 3.99 -21.21
C SER A 537 -25.32 3.93 -22.54
N PRO A 538 -24.65 3.84 -23.71
CA PRO A 538 -23.20 3.81 -23.90
C PRO A 538 -22.57 5.19 -23.73
N LEU A 539 -21.50 5.26 -22.94
CA LEU A 539 -20.72 6.47 -22.72
C LEU A 539 -19.90 6.82 -23.96
N LYS A 540 -19.77 8.13 -24.22
CA LYS A 540 -18.78 8.66 -25.17
C LYS A 540 -17.67 9.32 -24.39
N ALA A 541 -16.45 8.81 -24.48
CA ALA A 541 -15.31 9.36 -23.76
C ALA A 541 -15.10 10.86 -24.08
N ALA A 542 -15.40 11.26 -25.33
CA ALA A 542 -15.31 12.64 -25.80
C ALA A 542 -16.16 13.65 -25.00
N ASP A 543 -17.23 13.21 -24.34
CA ASP A 543 -18.07 14.08 -23.52
C ASP A 543 -17.39 14.47 -22.21
N TYR A 544 -16.38 13.69 -21.78
CA TYR A 544 -15.61 13.88 -20.55
C TYR A 544 -14.20 14.43 -20.80
N GLU A 545 -13.79 14.63 -22.06
CA GLU A 545 -12.46 15.17 -22.37
C GLU A 545 -12.29 16.60 -21.84
N PRO A 546 -11.23 16.89 -21.05
CA PRO A 546 -10.92 18.25 -20.62
C PRO A 546 -10.63 19.18 -21.79
N LYS A 547 -11.13 20.41 -21.75
CA LYS A 547 -11.03 21.41 -22.84
C LYS A 547 -10.17 22.61 -22.48
N GLY A 548 -9.35 22.49 -21.44
CA GLY A 548 -8.42 23.53 -21.00
C GLY A 548 -9.07 24.57 -20.09
N GLU A 549 -10.08 24.17 -19.33
CA GLU A 549 -10.82 25.03 -18.39
C GLU A 549 -9.95 25.47 -17.20
N ILE A 550 -8.93 24.67 -16.84
CA ILE A 550 -7.99 24.96 -15.76
C ILE A 550 -6.64 25.36 -16.37
N ILE A 551 -6.28 26.64 -16.24
CA ILE A 551 -5.06 27.20 -16.84
C ILE A 551 -4.02 27.45 -15.75
N TYR A 552 -2.88 26.78 -15.87
CA TYR A 552 -1.71 27.01 -15.01
C TYR A 552 -0.74 27.96 -15.72
N LYS A 553 -0.58 29.19 -15.22
CA LYS A 553 0.49 30.07 -15.71
C LYS A 553 1.83 29.54 -15.17
N ASN A 554 2.58 28.85 -16.03
CA ASN A 554 3.88 28.23 -15.71
C ASN A 554 4.73 29.12 -14.78
N LYS A 555 5.23 28.54 -13.69
CA LYS A 555 6.17 29.21 -12.77
C LYS A 555 7.42 29.63 -13.51
#